data_AF-A0A1U7IP75-F1
#
_entry.id   AF-A0A1U7IP75-F1
#
_cell.length_a   1.000
_cell.length_b   1.000
_cell.length_c   1.000
_cell.angle_alpha   90.00
_cell.angle_beta   90.00
_cell.angle_gamma   90.00
#
_symmetry.space_group_name_H-M   'P 1'
#
loop_
_entity.id
_entity.type
_entity.pdbx_description
1 polymer ?
#
loop_
_entity_poly.entity_id
_entity_poly.type
_entity_poly.pdbx_seq_one_letter_code
_entity_poly.pdbx_strand_id
1 'polypeptide(L)'
;MKIKRIGYGCTVTTGSYENKKYYVEADVEDWEDPEETYSALIEWTNKLIKREDEYKDLKRLVGNAESKLGNINYSLRSVEKQWDAIETSWGNLMTFLKANDLNTEEFERRFPSRPDFSPVGVKNSQEKATSQEVDEIPFDQSESLENEF
;
A
#
# COMPACT_ATOMS: atom_id res chain seq x y z
N MET A 1 24.40 -0.51 -42.51
CA MET A 1 24.36 -0.94 -41.10
C MET A 1 23.43 -2.14 -41.04
N LYS A 2 23.93 -3.31 -40.63
CA LYS A 2 23.09 -4.48 -40.36
C LYS A 2 22.82 -4.49 -38.87
N ILE A 3 21.56 -4.35 -38.50
CA ILE A 3 21.11 -4.51 -37.12
C ILE A 3 20.77 -5.99 -36.94
N LYS A 4 21.34 -6.62 -35.92
CA LYS A 4 21.03 -7.99 -35.52
C LYS A 4 20.18 -7.95 -34.26
N ARG A 5 19.01 -8.59 -34.27
CA ARG A 5 18.19 -8.71 -33.07
C ARG A 5 18.63 -9.88 -32.22
N ILE A 6 18.87 -9.63 -30.94
CA ILE A 6 19.18 -10.66 -29.94
C ILE A 6 18.09 -10.66 -28.88
N GLY A 7 17.59 -11.85 -28.54
CA GLY A 7 16.55 -12.02 -27.52
C GLY A 7 17.00 -13.01 -26.44
N TYR A 8 16.61 -12.73 -25.21
CA TYR A 8 16.76 -13.64 -24.08
C TYR A 8 15.38 -13.94 -23.49
N GLY A 9 15.11 -15.23 -23.27
CA GLY A 9 13.87 -15.69 -22.68
C GLY A 9 14.14 -16.64 -21.52
N CYS A 10 13.46 -16.43 -20.41
CA CYS A 10 13.50 -17.35 -19.27
C CYS A 10 12.10 -17.64 -18.74
N THR A 11 11.95 -18.81 -18.12
CA THR A 11 10.71 -19.20 -17.44
C THR A 11 11.01 -19.35 -15.96
N VAL A 12 10.25 -18.65 -15.12
CA VAL A 12 10.37 -18.71 -13.66
C VAL A 12 9.10 -19.32 -13.08
N THR A 13 9.26 -20.28 -12.19
CA THR A 13 8.14 -20.87 -11.44
C THR A 13 7.74 -19.90 -10.34
N THR A 14 6.51 -19.40 -10.37
CA THR A 14 6.01 -18.41 -9.40
C THR A 14 5.32 -19.05 -8.19
N GLY A 15 5.33 -20.38 -8.09
CA GLY A 15 4.60 -21.17 -7.10
C GLY A 15 3.27 -21.70 -7.64
N SER A 16 2.64 -22.63 -6.93
CA SER A 16 1.30 -23.17 -7.26
C SER A 16 1.12 -23.67 -8.71
N TYR A 17 2.16 -24.27 -9.30
CA TYR A 17 2.19 -24.73 -10.70
C TYR A 17 2.03 -23.62 -11.75
N GLU A 18 2.15 -22.35 -11.36
CA GLU A 18 2.17 -21.22 -12.28
C GLU A 18 3.60 -20.94 -12.74
N ASN A 19 3.73 -20.77 -14.05
CA ASN A 19 4.99 -20.41 -14.69
C ASN A 19 4.81 -19.05 -15.38
N LYS A 20 5.75 -18.15 -15.13
CA LYS A 20 5.81 -16.86 -15.82
C LYS A 20 6.98 -16.83 -16.77
N LYS A 21 6.73 -16.35 -17.99
CA LYS A 21 7.75 -16.19 -19.02
C LYS A 21 8.19 -14.74 -19.06
N TYR A 22 9.50 -14.53 -19.08
CA TYR A 22 10.12 -13.24 -19.36
C TYR A 22 10.81 -13.35 -20.71
N TYR A 23 10.62 -12.33 -21.54
CA TYR A 23 11.28 -12.22 -22.82
C TYR A 23 11.72 -10.78 -23.01
N VAL A 24 12.99 -10.61 -23.33
CA VAL A 24 13.65 -9.32 -23.50
C VAL A 24 14.45 -9.38 -24.79
N GLU A 25 14.43 -8.31 -25.57
CA GLU A 25 15.17 -8.24 -26.82
C GLU A 25 15.85 -6.88 -26.96
N ALA A 26 16.98 -6.89 -27.66
CA ALA A 26 17.73 -5.71 -28.05
C ALA A 26 18.15 -5.84 -29.51
N ASP A 27 18.16 -4.69 -30.19
CA ASP A 27 18.71 -4.54 -31.52
C ASP A 27 20.20 -4.19 -31.36
N VAL A 28 21.08 -4.98 -31.97
CA VAL A 28 22.55 -4.90 -31.82
C VAL A 28 23.16 -4.42 -33.13
N GLU A 29 23.94 -3.35 -33.04
CA GLU A 29 24.62 -2.76 -34.18
C GLU A 29 25.91 -3.51 -34.53
N ASP A 30 26.42 -3.32 -35.76
CA ASP A 30 27.59 -4.05 -36.27
C ASP A 30 28.89 -3.83 -35.46
N TRP A 31 28.95 -2.76 -34.65
CA TRP A 31 30.10 -2.40 -33.82
C TRP A 31 29.95 -2.79 -32.35
N GLU A 32 28.78 -3.26 -31.94
CA GLU A 32 28.50 -3.71 -30.57
C GLU A 32 28.86 -5.19 -30.40
N ASP A 33 29.23 -5.59 -29.18
CA ASP A 33 29.51 -6.99 -28.86
C ASP A 33 28.19 -7.74 -28.56
N PRO A 34 27.83 -8.75 -29.39
CA PRO A 34 26.65 -9.58 -29.16
C PRO A 34 26.66 -10.32 -27.81
N GLU A 35 27.85 -10.75 -27.33
CA GLU A 35 27.97 -11.51 -26.08
C GLU A 35 27.78 -10.61 -24.85
N GLU A 36 28.31 -9.39 -24.91
CA GLU A 36 28.10 -8.37 -23.89
C GLU A 36 26.61 -7.96 -23.83
N THR A 37 26.00 -7.74 -24.99
CA THR A 37 24.57 -7.41 -25.08
C THR A 37 23.69 -8.54 -24.53
N TYR A 38 24.01 -9.79 -24.86
CA TYR A 38 23.28 -10.95 -24.34
C TYR A 38 23.43 -11.07 -22.81
N SER A 39 24.63 -10.80 -22.28
CA SER A 39 24.89 -10.78 -20.83
C SER A 39 24.09 -9.68 -20.12
N ALA A 40 24.01 -8.49 -20.73
CA ALA A 40 23.19 -7.39 -20.23
C ALA A 40 21.69 -7.73 -20.21
N LEU A 41 21.18 -8.41 -21.25
CA LEU A 41 19.80 -8.89 -21.30
C LEU A 41 19.49 -9.89 -20.18
N ILE A 42 20.41 -10.80 -19.85
CA ILE A 42 20.28 -11.72 -18.72
C ILE A 42 20.21 -10.94 -17.40
N GLU A 43 21.14 -10.01 -17.17
CA GLU A 43 21.18 -9.22 -15.94
C GLU A 43 19.90 -8.39 -15.77
N TRP A 44 19.43 -7.76 -16.86
CA TRP A 44 18.20 -6.99 -16.85
C TRP A 44 16.98 -7.86 -16.53
N THR A 45 16.90 -9.05 -17.13
CA THR A 45 15.82 -10.01 -16.83
C THR A 45 15.84 -10.44 -15.37
N ASN A 46 17.01 -10.71 -14.80
CA ASN A 46 17.14 -11.04 -13.39
C ASN A 46 16.70 -9.88 -12.47
N LYS A 47 17.01 -8.62 -12.84
CA LYS A 47 16.52 -7.43 -12.12
C LYS A 47 15.00 -7.31 -12.19
N LEU A 48 14.38 -7.61 -13.33
CA LEU A 48 12.92 -7.61 -13.48
C LEU A 48 12.25 -8.65 -12.59
N ILE A 49 12.77 -9.88 -12.59
CA ILE A 49 12.27 -10.97 -11.74
C ILE A 49 12.35 -10.57 -10.27
N LYS A 50 13.51 -10.07 -9.83
CA LYS A 50 13.71 -9.65 -8.44
C LYS A 50 12.73 -8.55 -8.02
N ARG A 51 12.54 -7.54 -8.87
CA ARG A 51 11.60 -6.44 -8.60
C ARG A 51 10.16 -6.94 -8.45
N GLU A 52 9.78 -7.93 -9.25
CA GLU A 52 8.45 -8.54 -9.14
C GLU A 52 8.25 -9.27 -7.81
N ASP A 53 9.25 -10.01 -7.35
CA ASP A 53 9.19 -10.68 -6.05
C ASP A 53 9.13 -9.68 -4.90
N GLU A 54 9.94 -8.61 -4.95
CA GLU A 54 9.87 -7.49 -4.00
C GLU A 54 8.48 -6.84 -3.99
N TYR A 55 7.85 -6.67 -5.16
CA TYR A 55 6.49 -6.14 -5.26
C TYR A 55 5.44 -7.09 -4.64
N LYS A 56 5.56 -8.40 -4.86
CA LYS A 56 4.67 -9.39 -4.22
C LYS A 56 4.80 -9.35 -2.70
N ASP A 57 6.02 -9.25 -2.19
CA ASP A 57 6.27 -9.12 -0.75
C ASP A 57 5.68 -7.83 -0.18
N LEU A 58 5.88 -6.71 -0.88
CA LEU A 58 5.29 -5.43 -0.49
C LEU A 58 3.75 -5.50 -0.46
N LYS A 59 3.14 -6.10 -1.49
CA LYS A 59 1.69 -6.30 -1.55
C LYS A 59 1.18 -7.12 -0.38
N ARG A 60 1.90 -8.18 0.02
CA ARG A 60 1.58 -8.98 1.20
C ARG A 60 1.69 -8.16 2.49
N LEU A 61 2.73 -7.34 2.64
CA LEU A 61 2.90 -6.48 3.80
C LEU A 61 1.78 -5.43 3.92
N VAL A 62 1.38 -4.82 2.81
CA VAL A 62 0.25 -3.88 2.75
C VAL A 62 -1.05 -4.58 3.19
N GLY A 63 -1.37 -5.74 2.62
CA GLY A 63 -2.57 -6.49 3.01
C GLY A 63 -2.58 -6.89 4.49
N ASN A 64 -1.42 -7.25 5.06
CA ASN A 64 -1.28 -7.52 6.48
C ASN A 64 -1.50 -6.26 7.34
N ALA A 65 -1.00 -5.11 6.91
CA ALA A 65 -1.20 -3.84 7.60
C ALA A 65 -2.67 -3.40 7.58
N GLU A 66 -3.34 -3.52 6.43
CA GLU A 66 -4.77 -3.24 6.28
C GLU A 66 -5.62 -4.13 7.19
N SER A 67 -5.30 -5.43 7.24
CA SER A 67 -5.98 -6.39 8.12
C SER A 67 -5.82 -6.02 9.60
N LYS A 68 -4.60 -5.63 10.02
CA LYS A 68 -4.34 -5.15 11.38
C LYS A 68 -5.12 -3.87 11.69
N LEU A 69 -5.15 -2.93 10.75
CA LEU A 69 -5.91 -1.68 10.89
C LEU A 69 -7.42 -1.96 11.07
N GLY A 70 -7.97 -2.89 10.30
CA GLY A 70 -9.36 -3.34 10.44
C GLY A 70 -9.65 -3.90 11.84
N ASN A 71 -8.77 -4.74 12.36
CA ASN A 71 -8.91 -5.32 13.71
C ASN A 71 -8.83 -4.27 14.82
N ILE A 72 -7.94 -3.28 14.68
CA ILE A 72 -7.83 -2.16 15.61
C ILE A 72 -9.14 -1.35 15.60
N ASN A 73 -9.66 -1.00 14.43
CA ASN A 73 -10.91 -0.25 14.30
C ASN A 73 -12.12 -1.02 14.86
N TYR A 74 -12.16 -2.34 14.70
CA TYR A 74 -13.19 -3.17 15.33
C TYR A 74 -13.10 -3.12 16.86
N SER A 75 -11.88 -3.26 17.40
CA SER A 75 -11.63 -3.18 18.85
C SER A 75 -12.00 -1.80 19.38
N LEU A 76 -11.69 -0.73 18.65
CA LEU A 76 -12.03 0.65 19.01
C LEU A 76 -13.55 0.85 19.13
N ARG A 77 -14.33 0.37 18.17
CA ARG A 77 -15.80 0.38 18.23
C ARG A 77 -16.36 -0.44 19.39
N SER A 78 -15.69 -1.53 19.74
CA SER A 78 -16.07 -2.35 20.90
C SER A 78 -15.88 -1.58 22.21
N VAL A 79 -14.73 -0.90 22.36
CA VAL A 79 -14.45 -0.04 23.52
C VAL A 79 -15.42 1.14 23.58
N GLU A 80 -15.73 1.76 22.44
CA GLU A 80 -16.71 2.85 22.37
C GLU A 80 -18.08 2.42 22.91
N LYS A 81 -18.58 1.24 22.50
CA LYS A 81 -19.84 0.70 23.05
C LYS A 81 -19.80 0.43 24.54
N GLN A 82 -18.66 -0.04 25.05
CA GLN A 82 -18.47 -0.24 26.49
C GLN A 82 -18.49 1.10 27.22
N TRP A 83 -17.90 2.15 26.64
CA TRP A 83 -17.95 3.50 27.18
C TRP A 83 -19.38 4.03 27.25
N ASP A 84 -20.17 3.89 26.17
CA ASP A 84 -21.58 4.31 26.16
C ASP A 84 -22.41 3.60 27.25
N ALA A 85 -22.12 2.32 27.51
CA ALA A 85 -22.78 1.56 28.57
C ALA A 85 -22.40 2.06 29.97
N ILE A 86 -21.14 2.44 30.17
CA ILE A 86 -20.65 3.04 31.42
C ILE A 86 -21.32 4.41 31.63
N GLU A 87 -21.38 5.25 30.60
CA GLU A 87 -22.02 6.57 30.63
C GLU A 87 -23.51 6.46 30.98
N THR A 88 -24.21 5.50 30.38
CA THR A 88 -25.62 5.22 30.69
C THR A 88 -25.79 4.77 32.15
N SER A 89 -24.95 3.83 32.61
CA SER A 89 -25.00 3.31 33.98
C SER A 89 -24.73 4.41 35.01
N TRP A 90 -23.78 5.30 34.69
CA TRP A 90 -23.46 6.46 35.51
C TRP A 90 -24.62 7.45 35.58
N GLY A 91 -25.25 7.78 34.45
CA GLY A 91 -26.44 8.64 34.40
C GLY A 91 -27.60 8.07 35.22
N ASN A 92 -27.81 6.76 35.17
CA ASN A 92 -28.82 6.07 35.97
C ASN A 92 -28.52 6.14 37.47
N LEU A 93 -27.27 5.90 37.87
CA LEU A 93 -26.84 6.04 39.26
C LEU A 93 -27.07 7.47 39.77
N MET A 94 -26.69 8.47 38.97
CA MET A 94 -26.88 9.87 39.27
C MET A 94 -28.35 10.24 39.46
N THR A 95 -29.22 9.73 38.59
CA THR A 95 -30.68 9.90 38.70
C THR A 95 -31.21 9.27 39.99
N PHE A 96 -30.76 8.06 40.34
CA PHE A 96 -31.13 7.39 41.57
C PHE A 96 -30.68 8.17 42.82
N LEU A 97 -29.43 8.65 42.85
CA LEU A 97 -28.92 9.41 43.99
C LEU A 97 -29.71 10.73 44.20
N LYS A 98 -30.00 11.44 43.11
CA LYS A 98 -30.83 12.67 43.14
C LYS A 98 -32.25 12.39 43.63
N ALA A 99 -32.85 11.28 43.21
CA ALA A 99 -34.19 10.89 43.65
C ALA A 99 -34.28 10.53 45.14
N ASN A 100 -33.14 10.26 45.80
CA ASN A 100 -33.06 9.93 47.22
C ASN A 100 -32.43 11.06 48.05
N ASP A 101 -32.36 12.29 47.52
CA ASP A 101 -31.79 13.48 48.19
C ASP A 101 -30.34 13.28 48.70
N LEU A 102 -29.55 12.45 48.02
CA LEU A 102 -28.14 12.22 48.35
C LEU A 102 -27.25 13.28 47.67
N ASN A 103 -26.16 13.68 48.33
CA ASN A 103 -25.18 14.60 47.73
C ASN A 103 -24.51 13.94 46.52
N THR A 104 -24.60 14.58 45.36
CA THR A 104 -24.06 14.07 44.10
C THR A 104 -22.92 14.91 43.50
N GLU A 105 -22.58 16.06 44.09
CA GLU A 105 -21.57 16.99 43.55
C GLU A 105 -20.19 16.32 43.42
N GLU A 106 -19.82 15.51 44.41
CA GLU A 106 -18.55 14.79 44.39
C GLU A 106 -18.51 13.68 43.32
N PHE A 107 -19.65 13.08 43.02
CA PHE A 107 -19.77 12.07 41.98
C PHE A 107 -19.69 12.72 40.60
N GLU A 108 -20.47 13.77 40.32
CA GLU A 108 -20.47 14.46 39.02
C GLU A 108 -19.07 14.91 38.59
N ARG A 109 -18.24 15.35 39.55
CA ARG A 109 -16.86 15.79 39.27
C ARG A 109 -15.88 14.64 38.97
N ARG A 110 -16.24 13.40 39.30
CA ARG A 110 -15.35 12.22 39.19
C ARG A 110 -15.56 11.41 37.92
N PHE A 111 -16.61 11.66 37.13
CA PHE A 111 -16.80 10.93 35.89
C PHE A 111 -15.72 11.34 34.87
N PRO A 112 -14.95 10.40 34.32
CA PRO A 112 -13.89 10.71 33.37
C PRO A 112 -14.46 11.24 32.05
N SER A 113 -13.69 12.09 31.37
CA SER A 113 -14.02 12.56 30.03
C SER A 113 -13.96 11.42 29.01
N ARG A 114 -14.87 11.42 28.03
CA ARG A 114 -14.88 10.45 26.92
C ARG A 114 -13.53 10.46 26.18
N PRO A 115 -12.89 9.30 26.00
CA PRO A 115 -11.70 9.18 25.16
C PRO A 115 -12.04 9.46 23.68
N ASP A 116 -11.03 9.88 22.91
CA ASP A 116 -11.18 9.98 21.46
C ASP A 116 -11.15 8.58 20.83
N PHE A 117 -12.27 8.18 20.21
CA PHE A 117 -12.41 6.91 19.50
C PHE A 117 -12.38 7.09 17.97
N SER A 118 -11.81 8.19 17.48
CA SER A 118 -11.67 8.43 16.05
C SER A 118 -10.92 7.27 15.37
N PRO A 119 -11.48 6.68 14.30
CA PRO A 119 -10.84 5.57 13.62
C PRO A 119 -9.50 5.99 13.02
N VAL A 120 -8.48 5.17 13.27
CA VAL A 120 -7.12 5.44 12.80
C VAL A 120 -7.06 5.14 11.29
N GLY A 121 -6.51 6.08 10.52
CA GLY A 121 -6.24 5.87 9.10
C GLY A 121 -7.41 6.12 8.14
N VAL A 122 -8.51 6.73 8.60
CA VAL A 122 -9.54 7.24 7.68
C VAL A 122 -8.98 8.49 6.98
N LYS A 123 -8.29 8.29 5.84
CA LYS A 123 -8.29 9.32 4.82
C LYS A 123 -9.74 9.46 4.38
N ASN A 124 -10.30 10.67 4.47
CA ASN A 124 -11.61 10.97 3.92
C ASN A 124 -11.61 10.59 2.43
N SER A 125 -12.18 9.45 2.07
CA SER A 125 -12.38 9.01 0.68
C SER A 125 -13.45 9.83 -0.07
N GLN A 126 -13.66 11.08 0.33
CA GLN A 126 -14.42 12.08 -0.43
C GLN A 126 -13.51 13.02 -1.24
N GLU A 127 -12.20 12.78 -1.29
CA GLU A 127 -11.40 13.25 -2.43
C GLU A 127 -11.74 12.39 -3.64
N LYS A 128 -12.83 12.82 -4.28
CA LYS A 128 -13.16 12.68 -5.69
C LYS A 128 -12.03 11.99 -6.46
N ALA A 129 -12.24 10.72 -6.78
CA ALA A 129 -11.50 10.03 -7.83
C ALA A 129 -11.72 10.83 -9.13
N THR A 130 -10.92 11.87 -9.31
CA THR A 130 -10.67 12.45 -10.61
C THR A 130 -9.76 11.41 -11.24
N SER A 131 -10.35 10.56 -12.07
CA SER A 131 -9.60 9.76 -13.03
C SER A 131 -8.77 10.74 -13.86
N GLN A 132 -7.57 11.06 -13.41
CA GLN A 132 -6.50 11.40 -14.33
C GLN A 132 -6.16 10.08 -15.01
N GLU A 133 -6.61 9.96 -16.27
CA GLU A 133 -5.85 9.20 -17.24
C GLU A 133 -4.38 9.54 -17.00
N VAL A 134 -3.60 8.50 -16.67
CA VAL A 134 -2.16 8.61 -16.68
C VAL A 134 -1.84 8.81 -18.16
N ASP A 135 -1.69 10.08 -18.55
CA ASP A 135 -1.15 10.46 -19.84
C ASP A 135 0.11 9.61 -20.07
N GLU A 136 0.11 9.01 -21.25
CA GLU A 136 1.18 8.17 -21.77
C GLU A 136 2.53 8.79 -21.41
N ILE A 137 3.38 7.98 -20.77
CA ILE A 137 4.79 8.31 -20.57
C ILE A 137 5.32 8.76 -21.92
N PRO A 138 5.75 10.03 -22.11
CA PRO A 138 6.31 10.43 -23.38
C PRO A 138 7.61 9.64 -23.54
N PHE A 139 7.60 8.73 -24.52
CA PHE A 139 8.82 8.18 -25.08
C PHE A 139 9.60 9.38 -25.65
N ASP A 140 10.56 9.88 -24.89
CA ASP A 140 11.53 10.84 -25.40
C ASP A 140 12.48 10.08 -26.33
N GLN A 141 12.08 9.99 -27.60
CA GLN A 141 12.96 9.64 -28.71
C GLN A 141 13.50 10.94 -29.32
N SER A 142 14.31 11.70 -28.58
CA SER A 142 15.08 12.79 -29.18
C SER A 142 16.32 13.17 -28.40
N GLU A 143 17.34 12.31 -28.40
CA GLU A 143 18.72 12.80 -28.36
C GLU A 143 19.57 12.04 -29.40
N SER A 144 19.42 12.45 -30.65
CA SER A 144 20.47 12.29 -31.64
C SER A 144 21.14 13.64 -31.88
N LEU A 145 22.39 13.72 -31.43
CA LEU A 145 23.51 14.47 -32.03
C LEU A 145 23.34 15.99 -32.19
N GLU A 146 24.18 16.76 -31.50
CA GLU A 146 25.30 17.49 -32.13
C GLU A 146 26.02 18.45 -31.15
N ASN A 147 27.34 18.52 -31.34
CA ASN A 147 28.26 19.63 -31.02
C ASN A 147 28.71 19.81 -29.56
N GLU A 148 29.97 19.47 -29.25
CA GLU A 148 31.09 20.43 -29.21
C GLU A 148 32.39 19.78 -28.68
N PHE A 149 33.45 19.86 -29.51
CA PHE A 149 34.89 19.70 -29.25
C PHE A 149 35.48 18.36 -28.75
#